data_AF-A0A1F4F3E0-F1
#
_entry.id   AF-A0A1F4F3E0-F1
#
_cell.length_a   1.000
_cell.length_b   1.000
_cell.length_c   1.000
_cell.angle_alpha   90.00
_cell.angle_beta   90.00
_cell.angle_gamma   90.00
#
_symmetry.space_group_name_H-M   'P 1'
#
loop_
_entity.id
_entity.type
_entity.pdbx_description
1 polymer ?
#
loop_
_entity_poly.entity_id
_entity_poly.type
_entity_poly.pdbx_seq_one_letter_code
_entity_poly.pdbx_strand_id
1 'polypeptide(L)'
;MTGTFQIHTQSLRLASGSEALVTRVLAGDGRIGYGFSLDLDATAARHMAEWHAGVRDERPEHEPALDHPWEQAWAAGKEIDWNIEPGFASLRWLP
;
A
#
# COMPACT_ATOMS: atom_id res chain seq x y z
N MET A 1 2.42 3.84 -22.05
CA MET A 1 1.64 5.00 -21.56
C MET A 1 2.52 5.77 -20.59
N THR A 2 2.95 6.99 -20.92
CA THR A 2 3.72 7.86 -20.00
C THR A 2 2.80 8.98 -19.52
N GLY A 3 1.84 8.62 -18.67
CA GLY A 3 1.21 9.60 -17.79
C GLY A 3 2.10 9.79 -16.57
N THR A 4 2.32 11.04 -16.14
CA THR A 4 3.01 11.30 -14.87
C THR A 4 2.17 10.74 -13.73
N PHE A 5 2.77 9.97 -12.83
CA PHE A 5 2.12 9.51 -11.60
C PHE A 5 2.96 9.93 -10.40
N GLN A 6 2.29 10.17 -9.29
CA GLN A 6 2.94 10.55 -8.03
C GLN A 6 2.90 9.38 -7.07
N ILE A 7 4.03 9.16 -6.41
CA ILE A 7 4.20 8.10 -5.42
C ILE A 7 4.61 8.78 -4.12
N HIS A 8 3.90 8.47 -3.04
CA HIS A 8 4.27 8.93 -1.72
C HIS A 8 4.22 7.77 -0.75
N THR A 9 5.31 7.58 -0.01
CA THR A 9 5.43 6.53 1.01
C THR A 9 5.59 7.19 2.37
N GLN A 10 4.81 6.73 3.34
CA GLN A 10 4.85 7.19 4.73
C GLN A 10 4.95 5.97 5.65
N SER A 11 5.56 6.14 6.82
CA SER A 11 5.48 5.11 7.86
C SER A 11 4.25 5.32 8.74
N LEU A 12 3.73 4.20 9.25
CA LEU A 12 2.57 4.11 10.11
C LEU A 12 2.89 3.17 11.27
N ARG A 13 2.64 3.61 12.50
CA ARG A 13 2.62 2.72 13.66
C ARG A 13 1.32 1.94 13.70
N LEU A 14 1.41 0.61 13.69
CA LEU A 14 0.27 -0.30 13.81
C LEU A 14 -0.19 -0.41 15.27
N ALA A 15 -1.42 -0.86 15.49
CA ALA A 15 -1.98 -1.10 16.83
C ALA A 15 -1.15 -2.13 17.64
N SER A 16 -0.49 -3.06 16.95
CA SER A 16 0.45 -4.03 17.55
C SER A 16 1.73 -3.40 18.08
N GLY A 17 2.01 -2.12 17.74
CA GLY A 17 3.26 -1.44 18.04
C GLY A 17 4.35 -1.63 16.97
N SER A 18 4.14 -2.51 15.99
CA SER A 18 4.99 -2.64 14.80
C SER A 18 4.85 -1.43 13.89
N GLU A 19 5.79 -1.29 12.95
CA GLU A 19 5.76 -0.23 11.94
C GLU A 19 5.45 -0.83 10.56
N ALA A 20 4.69 -0.09 9.77
CA ALA A 20 4.38 -0.40 8.38
C ALA A 20 4.81 0.77 7.50
N LEU A 21 5.30 0.48 6.30
CA LEU A 21 5.34 1.47 5.22
C LEU A 21 4.04 1.39 4.45
N VAL A 22 3.43 2.54 4.18
CA VAL A 22 2.23 2.66 3.36
C VAL A 22 2.52 3.60 2.20
N THR A 23 2.30 3.11 0.99
CA THR A 23 2.50 3.87 -0.24
C THR A 23 1.16 4.18 -0.88
N ARG A 24 0.99 5.43 -1.33
CA ARG A 24 -0.09 5.84 -2.24
C ARG A 24 0.48 6.18 -3.61
N VAL A 25 -0.15 5.66 -4.66
CA VAL A 25 0.05 6.06 -6.05
C VAL A 25 -1.16 6.87 -6.50
N LEU A 26 -0.93 8.05 -7.08
CA LEU A 26 -1.92 8.80 -7.85
C LEU A 26 -1.52 8.72 -9.34
N ALA A 27 -2.28 7.94 -10.11
CA ALA A 27 -2.07 7.79 -11.54
C ALA A 27 -2.45 9.07 -12.29
N GLY A 28 -1.89 9.26 -13.50
CA GLY A 28 -2.14 10.46 -14.31
C GLY A 28 -3.60 10.63 -14.77
N ASP A 29 -4.42 9.58 -14.65
CA ASP A 29 -5.87 9.60 -14.93
C ASP A 29 -6.73 9.78 -13.67
N GLY A 30 -6.10 10.03 -12.52
CA GLY A 30 -6.77 10.24 -11.23
C GLY A 30 -7.05 8.97 -10.43
N ARG A 31 -6.74 7.76 -10.93
CA ARG A 31 -6.87 6.53 -10.14
C ARG A 31 -5.88 6.55 -8.97
N ILE A 32 -6.34 6.03 -7.84
CA ILE A 32 -5.55 5.93 -6.61
C ILE A 32 -5.30 4.48 -6.27
N GLY A 33 -4.03 4.18 -5.97
CA GLY A 33 -3.59 2.89 -5.47
C GLY A 33 -2.98 3.00 -4.08
N TYR A 34 -3.22 1.99 -3.25
CA TYR A 34 -2.55 1.86 -1.96
C TYR A 34 -1.82 0.52 -1.89
N GLY A 35 -0.70 0.53 -1.17
CA GLY A 35 0.10 -0.65 -0.90
C GLY A 35 0.82 -0.49 0.43
N PHE A 36 1.25 -1.61 1.00
CA PHE A 36 1.89 -1.62 2.31
C PHE A 36 3.10 -2.57 2.32
N SER A 37 3.94 -2.43 3.33
CA SER A 37 5.02 -3.36 3.65
C SER A 37 5.21 -3.39 5.17
N LEU A 38 5.33 -4.59 5.73
CA LEU A 38 5.54 -4.83 7.16
C LEU A 38 6.97 -5.26 7.50
N ASP A 39 7.76 -5.55 6.47
CA ASP A 39 9.20 -5.80 6.49
C ASP A 39 10.03 -4.52 6.22
N LEU A 40 9.34 -3.38 6.05
CA LEU A 40 9.91 -2.06 5.77
C LEU A 40 10.64 -1.95 4.42
N ASP A 41 10.27 -2.80 3.45
CA ASP A 41 10.64 -2.62 2.04
C ASP A 41 9.65 -1.68 1.32
N ALA A 42 10.11 -0.46 1.04
CA ALA A 42 9.37 0.53 0.28
C ALA A 42 9.06 0.08 -1.16
N THR A 43 9.85 -0.85 -1.72
CA THR A 43 9.65 -1.40 -3.06
C THR A 43 8.38 -2.24 -3.12
N ALA A 44 8.19 -3.17 -2.17
CA ALA A 44 7.00 -3.99 -2.07
C ALA A 44 5.73 -3.13 -1.93
N ALA A 45 5.74 -2.18 -0.98
CA ALA A 45 4.62 -1.26 -0.79
C ALA A 45 4.29 -0.46 -2.06
N ARG A 46 5.32 -0.01 -2.80
CA ARG A 46 5.14 0.73 -4.05
C ARG A 46 4.56 -0.15 -5.15
N HIS A 47 5.09 -1.35 -5.38
CA HIS A 47 4.59 -2.23 -6.44
C HIS A 47 3.13 -2.63 -6.20
N MET A 48 2.75 -2.87 -4.94
CA MET A 48 1.34 -3.10 -4.58
C MET A 48 0.47 -1.90 -4.92
N ALA A 49 0.91 -0.69 -4.56
CA ALA A 49 0.17 0.54 -4.84
C ALA A 49 0.06 0.79 -6.35
N GLU A 50 1.12 0.55 -7.12
CA GLU A 50 1.12 0.67 -8.59
C GLU A 50 0.13 -0.31 -9.22
N TRP A 51 0.07 -1.55 -8.74
CA TRP A 51 -0.88 -2.55 -9.21
C TRP A 51 -2.32 -2.18 -8.84
N HIS A 52 -2.56 -1.75 -7.60
CA HIS A 52 -3.89 -1.29 -7.16
C HIS A 52 -4.37 -0.07 -7.93
N ALA A 53 -3.46 0.84 -8.30
CA ALA A 53 -3.76 1.98 -9.17
C ALA A 53 -3.97 1.55 -10.65
N GLY A 54 -3.66 0.31 -11.00
CA GLY A 54 -3.65 -0.22 -12.37
C GLY A 54 -2.66 0.49 -13.28
N VAL A 55 -1.51 0.88 -12.72
CA VAL A 55 -0.31 1.35 -13.44
C VAL A 55 0.63 0.18 -13.73
N ARG A 56 0.62 -0.84 -12.87
CA ARG A 56 1.34 -2.09 -13.02
C ARG A 56 0.37 -3.20 -13.41
N ASP A 57 0.71 -3.97 -14.45
CA ASP A 57 -0.14 -5.06 -14.95
C ASP A 57 -0.11 -6.29 -14.03
N GLU A 58 1.09 -6.64 -13.55
CA GLU A 58 1.29 -7.84 -12.75
C GLU A 58 1.09 -7.57 -11.26
N ARG A 59 0.25 -8.39 -10.64
CA ARG A 59 0.08 -8.38 -9.19
C ARG A 59 1.39 -8.82 -8.52
N PRO A 60 2.04 -7.99 -7.68
CA PRO A 60 3.28 -8.37 -7.05
C PRO A 60 3.08 -9.53 -6.08
N GLU A 61 4.08 -10.39 -6.02
CA GLU A 61 4.20 -11.38 -4.96
C GLU A 61 4.44 -10.66 -3.62
N HIS A 62 3.87 -11.20 -2.55
CA HIS A 62 4.08 -10.71 -1.19
C HIS A 62 4.05 -11.88 -0.24
N GLU A 63 5.12 -12.05 0.52
CA GLU A 63 5.19 -13.04 1.58
C GLU A 63 4.75 -12.37 2.91
N PRO A 64 3.75 -12.91 3.62
CA PRO A 64 3.34 -12.38 4.91
C PRO A 64 4.49 -12.40 5.92
N ALA A 65 4.75 -11.27 6.57
CA ALA A 65 5.82 -11.10 7.56
C ALA A 65 5.31 -11.12 9.01
N LEU A 66 4.15 -10.52 9.29
CA LEU A 66 3.65 -10.28 10.67
C LEU A 66 2.25 -10.86 10.92
N ASP A 67 1.69 -11.62 9.98
CA ASP A 67 0.33 -12.16 10.03
C ASP A 67 -0.74 -11.07 10.25
N HIS A 68 -0.49 -9.88 9.71
CA HIS A 68 -1.42 -8.76 9.82
C HIS A 68 -2.66 -8.99 8.93
N PRO A 69 -3.85 -8.51 9.31
CA PRO A 69 -5.05 -8.64 8.49
C PRO A 69 -4.92 -8.09 7.06
N TRP A 70 -4.07 -7.08 6.84
CA TRP A 70 -3.74 -6.60 5.49
C TRP A 70 -3.01 -7.64 4.65
N GLU A 71 -2.07 -8.39 5.23
CA GLU A 71 -1.35 -9.47 4.56
C GLU A 71 -2.28 -10.64 4.24
N GLN A 72 -3.17 -10.99 5.16
CA GLN A 72 -4.17 -12.03 4.95
C GLN A 72 -5.15 -11.66 3.83
N ALA A 73 -5.64 -10.41 3.82
CA ALA A 73 -6.50 -9.89 2.76
C ALA A 73 -5.77 -9.92 1.41
N TRP A 74 -4.51 -9.48 1.36
CA TRP A 74 -3.69 -9.55 0.16
C TRP A 74 -3.50 -11.00 -0.29
N ALA A 75 -3.01 -11.91 0.56
CA ALA A 75 -2.82 -13.31 0.18
C ALA A 75 -4.12 -13.96 -0.34
N ALA A 76 -5.27 -13.61 0.23
CA ALA A 76 -6.58 -14.12 -0.19
C ALA A 76 -7.16 -13.44 -1.45
N GLY A 77 -6.50 -12.42 -2.00
CA GLY A 77 -7.02 -11.62 -3.12
C GLY A 77 -8.30 -10.84 -2.77
N LYS A 78 -8.46 -10.49 -1.49
CA LYS A 78 -9.59 -9.72 -0.98
C LYS A 78 -9.23 -8.24 -0.89
N GLU A 79 -10.25 -7.41 -0.78
CA GLU A 79 -10.08 -5.99 -0.45
C GLU A 79 -9.42 -5.83 0.93
N ILE A 80 -8.48 -4.90 1.02
CA ILE A 80 -7.80 -4.56 2.27
C ILE A 80 -8.67 -3.55 3.01
N ASP A 81 -9.13 -3.92 4.21
CA ASP A 81 -9.75 -2.95 5.12
C ASP A 81 -8.66 -2.10 5.79
N TRP A 82 -8.42 -0.91 5.22
CA TRP A 82 -7.46 0.05 5.75
C TRP A 82 -7.89 0.65 7.09
N ASN A 83 -9.19 0.60 7.44
CA ASN A 83 -9.71 1.23 8.65
C ASN A 83 -9.42 0.43 9.93
N ILE A 84 -8.97 -0.83 9.79
CA ILE A 84 -8.51 -1.62 10.93
C ILE A 84 -7.34 -0.95 11.67
N GLU A 85 -6.57 -0.10 10.97
CA GLU A 85 -5.52 0.72 11.54
C GLU A 85 -5.92 2.21 11.50
N PRO A 86 -6.39 2.79 12.63
CA PRO A 86 -6.87 4.18 12.66
C PRO A 86 -5.84 5.21 12.18
N GLY A 87 -4.54 4.91 12.34
CA GLY A 87 -3.47 5.79 11.88
C GLY A 87 -3.40 5.92 10.36
N PHE A 88 -3.94 4.97 9.58
CA PHE A 88 -4.03 5.09 8.11
C PHE A 88 -4.80 6.35 7.70
N ALA A 89 -5.93 6.64 8.37
CA ALA A 89 -6.74 7.83 8.10
C ALA A 89 -6.01 9.15 8.45
N SER A 90 -4.94 9.08 9.24
CA SER A 90 -4.13 10.24 9.63
C SER A 90 -2.99 10.54 8.65
N LEU A 91 -2.70 9.64 7.69
CA LEU A 91 -1.65 9.83 6.70
C LEU A 91 -1.92 11.06 5.83
N ARG A 92 -0.87 11.86 5.58
CA ARG A 92 -0.96 13.10 4.81
C ARG A 92 -0.29 12.93 3.47
N TRP A 93 -1.11 12.92 2.43
CA TRP A 93 -0.62 12.68 1.09
C TRP A 93 -0.35 13.99 0.35
N LEU A 94 0.79 14.06 -0.34
CA LEU A 94 1.09 15.18 -1.21
C LEU A 94 0.12 15.21 -2.41
N PRO A 95 -0.25 16.39 -2.91
CA PRO A 95 -1.03 16.53 -4.13
C PRO A 95 -0.24 16.14 -5.38
#